data_AF-A0A2R6P0Q9-F1
#
_entry.id   AF-A0A2R6P0Q9-F1
#
_cell.length_a   1.000
_cell.length_b   1.000
_cell.length_c   1.000
_cell.angle_alpha   90.00
_cell.angle_beta   90.00
_cell.angle_gamma   90.00
#
_symmetry.space_group_name_H-M   'P 1'
#
loop_
_entity.id
_entity.type
_entity.pdbx_description
1 polymer ?
#
loop_
_entity_poly.entity_id
_entity_poly.type
_entity_poly.pdbx_seq_one_letter_code
_entity_poly.pdbx_strand_id
1 'polypeptide(L)'
;MLFWLSVFALLALLVMLTFRYRAKLISHVPNPVKSFFPRLTHYQPLSTFEAQAGAGLTSESFDIEANIRDGDARAGLDERGTQEVLDIMRRERVK
;
A
#
# COMPACT_ATOMS: atom_id res chain seq x y z
N MET A 1 -9.86 -43.41 -14.95
CA MET A 1 -9.64 -43.00 -13.54
C MET A 1 -8.35 -42.20 -13.37
N LEU A 2 -7.21 -42.65 -13.91
CA LEU A 2 -5.92 -41.93 -13.84
C LEU A 2 -5.98 -40.50 -14.42
N PHE A 3 -6.75 -40.26 -15.48
CA PHE A 3 -6.94 -38.93 -16.05
C PHE A 3 -7.48 -37.91 -15.03
N TRP A 4 -8.59 -38.23 -14.34
CA TRP A 4 -9.17 -37.34 -13.33
C TRP A 4 -8.23 -37.12 -12.14
N LEU A 5 -7.51 -38.16 -11.71
CA LEU A 5 -6.48 -38.04 -10.67
C LEU A 5 -5.34 -37.11 -11.11
N SER A 6 -4.90 -37.18 -12.37
CA SER A 6 -3.85 -36.31 -12.91
C SER A 6 -4.31 -34.85 -13.02
N VAL A 7 -5.56 -34.61 -13.41
CA VAL A 7 -6.17 -33.25 -13.45
C VAL A 7 -6.26 -32.67 -12.04
N PHE A 8 -6.71 -33.47 -11.08
CA PHE A 8 -6.78 -33.04 -9.68
C PHE A 8 -5.39 -32.73 -9.10
N ALA A 9 -4.41 -33.60 -9.35
CA ALA A 9 -3.03 -33.39 -8.92
C ALA A 9 -2.43 -32.11 -9.53
N LEU A 10 -2.69 -31.84 -10.82
CA LEU A 10 -2.24 -30.63 -11.49
C LEU A 10 -2.88 -29.37 -10.89
N LEU A 11 -4.18 -29.38 -10.63
CA LEU A 11 -4.88 -28.27 -9.98
C LEU A 11 -4.35 -28.02 -8.56
N ALA A 12 -4.18 -29.09 -7.76
CA ALA A 12 -3.62 -28.99 -6.42
C ALA A 12 -2.20 -28.42 -6.43
N LEU A 13 -1.37 -28.84 -7.39
CA LEU A 13 -0.02 -28.32 -7.58
C LEU A 13 -0.04 -26.84 -7.95
N LEU A 14 -0.95 -26.41 -8.83
CA LEU A 14 -1.10 -25.01 -9.23
C LEU A 14 -1.55 -24.13 -8.05
N VAL A 15 -2.51 -24.61 -7.24
CA VAL A 15 -2.92 -23.93 -5.99
C VAL A 15 -1.77 -23.85 -5.00
N MET A 16 -1.00 -24.93 -4.82
CA MET A 16 0.18 -24.93 -3.94
C MET A 16 1.22 -23.91 -4.41
N LEU A 17 1.51 -23.87 -5.71
CA LEU A 17 2.52 -22.99 -6.30
C LEU A 17 2.10 -21.52 -6.19
N THR A 18 0.85 -21.21 -6.54
CA THR A 18 0.29 -19.86 -6.41
C THR A 18 0.27 -19.39 -4.96
N PHE A 19 -0.07 -20.25 -4.00
CA PHE A 19 -0.02 -19.90 -2.58
C PHE A 19 1.42 -19.68 -2.09
N ARG A 20 2.37 -20.52 -2.52
CA ARG A 20 3.80 -20.41 -2.15
C ARG A 20 4.43 -19.13 -2.69
N TYR A 21 4.15 -18.78 -3.94
CA TYR A 21 4.73 -17.62 -4.62
C TYR A 21 3.83 -16.40 -4.62
N ARG A 22 2.75 -16.40 -3.81
CA ARG A 22 1.76 -15.32 -3.76
C ARG A 22 2.39 -13.94 -3.64
N ALA A 23 3.43 -13.79 -2.81
CA ALA A 23 4.10 -12.51 -2.59
C ALA A 23 4.82 -11.97 -3.84
N LYS A 24 5.48 -12.84 -4.63
CA LYS A 24 6.10 -12.45 -5.90
C LYS A 24 5.10 -12.26 -7.04
N LEU A 25 3.98 -12.98 -6.99
CA LEU A 25 2.92 -12.85 -7.99
C LEU A 25 2.19 -11.52 -7.84
N ILE A 26 1.85 -11.12 -6.62
CA ILE A 26 1.11 -9.88 -6.30
C ILE A 26 1.84 -8.62 -6.81
N SER A 27 3.17 -8.59 -6.84
CA SER A 27 3.92 -7.44 -7.36
C SER A 27 3.75 -7.23 -8.87
N HIS A 28 3.49 -8.30 -9.63
CA HIS A 28 3.28 -8.26 -11.08
C HIS A 28 1.80 -8.13 -11.47
N VAL A 29 0.88 -8.13 -10.51
CA VAL A 29 -0.56 -7.96 -10.79
C VAL A 29 -0.87 -6.48 -11.07
N PRO A 30 -1.50 -6.16 -12.21
CA PRO A 30 -1.94 -4.80 -12.52
C PRO A 30 -2.94 -4.24 -11.49
N ASN A 31 -2.86 -2.94 -11.23
CA ASN A 31 -3.71 -2.23 -10.25
C ASN A 31 -5.23 -2.43 -10.42
N PRO A 32 -5.80 -2.50 -11.65
CA PRO A 32 -7.24 -2.76 -11.83
C PRO A 32 -7.71 -4.09 -11.26
N VAL A 33 -6.82 -5.09 -11.18
CA VAL A 33 -7.15 -6.43 -10.65
C VAL A 33 -7.03 -6.44 -9.13
N LYS A 34 -6.10 -5.65 -8.57
CA LYS A 34 -5.93 -5.50 -7.11
C LYS A 34 -7.16 -4.89 -6.45
N SER A 35 -7.87 -3.96 -7.10
CA SER A 35 -9.11 -3.37 -6.56
C SER A 35 -10.26 -4.38 -6.42
N PHE A 36 -10.29 -5.47 -7.19
CA PHE A 36 -11.29 -6.52 -7.04
C PHE A 36 -11.00 -7.49 -5.89
N PHE A 37 -9.76 -7.50 -5.39
CA PHE A 37 -9.32 -8.41 -4.32
C PHE A 37 -8.67 -7.63 -3.17
N PRO A 38 -9.45 -6.87 -2.39
CA PRO A 38 -8.93 -5.98 -1.33
C PRO A 38 -8.09 -6.70 -0.27
N ARG A 39 -8.30 -8.02 -0.08
CA ARG A 39 -7.51 -8.87 0.83
C ARG A 39 -6.08 -9.14 0.35
N LEU A 40 -5.72 -8.90 -0.92
CA LEU A 40 -4.36 -9.05 -1.43
C LEU A 40 -3.46 -7.84 -1.14
N THR A 41 -4.06 -6.73 -0.68
CA THR A 41 -3.36 -5.52 -0.21
C THR A 41 -2.85 -5.74 1.22
N HIS A 42 -1.95 -6.70 1.41
CA HIS A 42 -1.26 -6.85 2.69
C HIS A 42 0.02 -6.03 2.64
N TYR A 43 -0.04 -4.88 3.31
CA TYR A 43 1.06 -3.97 3.63
C TYR A 43 1.55 -3.12 2.45
N GLN A 44 1.06 -1.88 2.41
CA GLN A 44 1.74 -0.79 1.73
C GLN A 44 2.65 -0.14 2.79
N PRO A 45 3.96 0.03 2.52
CA PRO A 45 4.84 0.71 3.48
C PRO A 45 4.26 2.09 3.78
N LEU A 46 4.05 2.39 5.06
CA LEU A 46 3.56 3.70 5.49
C LEU A 46 4.60 4.75 5.07
N SER A 47 4.12 5.86 4.50
CA SER A 47 5.03 6.87 3.93
C SER A 47 5.69 7.66 5.06
N THR A 48 7.02 7.76 5.05
CA THR A 48 7.77 8.44 6.11
C THR A 48 7.42 9.93 6.17
N PHE A 49 7.58 10.56 7.34
CA PHE A 49 7.41 11.99 7.49
C PHE A 49 8.29 12.80 6.50
N GLU A 50 9.49 12.31 6.18
CA GLU A 50 10.35 12.94 5.16
C GLU A 50 9.69 12.97 3.77
N ALA A 51 9.04 11.88 3.37
CA ALA A 51 8.33 11.82 2.09
C ALA A 51 7.12 12.78 2.07
N GLN A 52 6.42 12.93 3.20
CA GLN A 52 5.30 13.86 3.34
C GLN A 52 5.74 15.33 3.35
N ALA A 53 6.85 15.66 4.01
CA ALA A 53 7.44 16.99 3.97
C ALA A 53 7.85 17.36 2.52
N GLY A 54 8.49 16.43 1.80
CA GLY A 54 8.82 16.62 0.38
C GLY A 54 7.60 16.77 -0.55
N ALA A 55 6.43 16.28 -0.12
CA ALA A 55 5.16 16.45 -0.83
C ALA A 55 4.41 17.75 -0.48
N GLY A 56 5.00 18.62 0.38
CA GLY A 56 4.39 19.87 0.81
C GLY A 56 3.28 19.68 1.83
N LEU A 57 3.31 18.60 2.61
CA LEU A 57 2.32 18.30 3.65
C LEU A 57 2.66 18.99 4.97
N THR A 58 3.09 20.25 4.90
CA THR A 58 3.45 21.10 6.04
C THR A 58 2.77 22.44 5.85
N SER A 59 2.16 22.99 6.89
CA SER A 59 1.50 24.31 6.87
C SER A 59 1.84 25.14 8.09
N GLU A 60 1.49 26.43 8.08
CA GLU A 60 1.67 27.30 9.25
C GLU A 60 0.97 26.77 10.52
N SER A 61 -0.13 26.03 10.34
CA SER A 61 -0.89 25.41 11.44
C SER A 61 -0.44 23.99 11.80
N PHE A 62 0.42 23.38 10.99
CA PHE A 62 0.79 21.98 11.09
C PHE A 62 2.20 21.75 10.55
N ASP A 63 3.16 21.66 11.46
CA ASP A 63 4.57 21.46 11.13
C ASP A 63 4.96 19.97 11.24
N ILE A 64 5.16 19.30 10.10
CA ILE A 64 5.69 17.93 10.06
C ILE A 64 7.21 17.90 10.27
N GLU A 65 7.93 18.97 9.96
CA GLU A 65 9.39 19.00 10.10
C GLU A 65 9.82 18.88 11.56
N ALA A 66 9.01 19.38 12.50
CA ALA A 66 9.20 19.14 13.92
C ALA A 66 9.25 17.64 14.26
N ASN A 67 8.37 16.82 13.69
CA ASN A 67 8.35 15.37 13.93
C ASN A 67 9.59 14.68 13.36
N ILE A 68 10.10 15.15 12.21
CA ILE A 68 11.36 14.66 11.62
C ILE A 68 12.53 15.02 12.53
N ARG A 69 12.60 16.29 12.97
CA ARG A 69 13.66 16.82 13.84
C ARG A 69 13.70 16.12 15.19
N ASP A 70 12.54 15.80 15.75
CA ASP A 70 12.41 15.10 17.04
C ASP A 70 12.59 13.58 16.90
N GLY A 71 12.87 13.08 15.70
CA GLY A 71 13.14 11.66 15.44
C GLY A 71 11.92 10.78 15.71
N ASP A 72 10.72 11.29 15.43
CA ASP A 72 9.49 10.57 15.66
C ASP A 72 9.46 9.25 14.87
N ALA A 73 9.34 8.14 15.61
CA ALA A 73 9.33 6.79 15.04
C ALA A 73 7.97 6.40 14.43
N ARG A 74 6.94 7.25 14.53
CA ARG A 74 5.64 7.01 13.88
C ARG A 74 5.81 7.04 12.37
N ALA A 75 5.06 6.19 11.68
CA ALA A 75 5.27 5.93 10.26
C ALA A 75 4.58 6.93 9.32
N GLY A 76 4.12 8.10 9.81
CA GLY A 76 3.38 9.08 9.00
C GLY A 76 2.01 8.59 8.48
N LEU A 77 1.40 9.38 7.61
CA LEU A 77 0.20 9.03 6.85
C LEU A 77 0.48 8.01 5.73
N ASP A 78 -0.54 7.25 5.33
CA ASP A 78 -0.50 6.47 4.09
C ASP A 78 -0.82 7.36 2.88
N GLU A 79 -0.61 6.86 1.66
CA GLU A 79 -0.83 7.64 0.43
C GLU A 79 -2.27 8.17 0.31
N ARG A 80 -3.26 7.41 0.81
CA ARG A 80 -4.66 7.83 0.81
C ARG A 80 -4.90 8.97 1.79
N GLY A 81 -4.40 8.86 3.02
CA GLY A 81 -4.49 9.91 4.03
C GLY A 81 -3.74 11.17 3.60
N THR A 82 -2.57 11.03 2.97
CA THR A 82 -1.82 12.16 2.37
C THR A 82 -2.68 12.89 1.34
N GLN A 83 -3.32 12.18 0.42
CA GLN A 83 -4.17 12.79 -0.61
C GLN A 83 -5.38 13.51 -0.02
N GLU A 84 -6.03 12.90 0.97
CA GLU A 84 -7.19 13.50 1.66
C GLU A 84 -6.80 14.80 2.38
N VAL A 85 -5.67 14.80 3.10
CA VAL A 85 -5.17 16.00 3.77
C VAL A 85 -4.84 17.10 2.76
N LEU A 86 -4.18 16.78 1.64
CA LEU A 86 -3.90 17.75 0.58
C LEU A 86 -5.18 18.33 -0.04
N ASP A 87 -6.23 17.52 -0.19
CA ASP A 87 -7.53 17.98 -0.70
C ASP A 87 -8.20 18.94 0.29
N ILE A 88 -8.13 18.65 1.59
CA ILE A 88 -8.59 19.55 2.66
C ILE A 88 -7.78 20.85 2.66
N MET A 89 -6.45 20.78 2.62
CA MET A 89 -5.57 21.96 2.58
C MET A 89 -5.90 22.87 1.40
N ARG A 90 -6.12 22.29 0.21
CA ARG A 90 -6.57 23.06 -0.97
C ARG A 90 -7.95 23.70 -0.77
N ARG A 91 -8.90 22.99 -0.16
CA ARG A 91 -10.25 23.50 0.10
C ARG A 91 -10.22 24.66 1.10
N GLU A 92 -9.47 24.52 2.18
CA GLU A 92 -9.34 25.52 3.24
C GLU A 92 -8.30 26.62 2.91
N ARG A 93 -7.60 26.50 1.77
CA ARG A 93 -6.55 27.42 1.29
C ARG A 93 -5.39 27.60 2.28
N VAL A 94 -5.07 26.54 2.99
CA VAL A 94 -3.89 26.45 3.86
C VAL A 94 -2.74 25.91 3.02
N LYS A 95 -1.59 26.56 3.10
CA LYS A 95 -0.34 26.09 2.51
C LYS A 95 0.51 25.51 3.60
#